data_AF-A0A270BKD7-F1
#
_entry.id   AF-A0A270BKD7-F1
#
_cell.length_a   1.000
_cell.length_b   1.000
_cell.length_c   1.000
_cell.angle_alpha   90.00
_cell.angle_beta   90.00
_cell.angle_gamma   90.00
#
_symmetry.space_group_name_H-M   'P 1'
#
loop_
_entity.id
_entity.type
_entity.pdbx_description
1 polymer ?
#
loop_
_entity_poly.entity_id
_entity_poly.type
_entity_poly.pdbx_seq_one_letter_code
_entity_poly.pdbx_strand_id
1 'polypeptide(L)'
;MSTPALAPTAFYAAWTPALMLSSAAGRASPSDIVIAAGGFDWPVVTLAIAAIGVLAARPISPKRNPPLGLAKNILVTLIMLTAALLWVLDTRPGLLFAFVVSIGLGFSGYSLIELLGEEIGAYIKRAIGALPLPGLKAGQTTPPDEDQSA
;
A
#
# COMPACT_ATOMS: atom_id res chain seq x y z
N MET A 1 9.33 -19.45 -16.31
CA MET A 1 8.10 -20.08 -15.75
C MET A 1 7.38 -19.01 -14.97
N SER A 2 6.34 -18.41 -15.52
CA SER A 2 5.63 -17.29 -14.88
C SER A 2 4.67 -17.87 -13.85
N THR A 3 5.00 -17.77 -12.56
CA THR A 3 4.10 -18.20 -11.48
C THR A 3 2.78 -17.41 -11.62
N PRO A 4 1.62 -18.08 -11.72
CA PRO A 4 0.35 -17.38 -11.85
C PRO A 4 0.09 -16.56 -10.58
N ALA A 5 -0.27 -15.29 -10.76
CA ALA A 5 -0.65 -14.43 -9.64
C ALA A 5 -1.97 -14.93 -9.02
N LEU A 6 -2.13 -14.77 -7.71
CA LEU A 6 -3.33 -15.22 -7.01
C LEU A 6 -4.45 -14.20 -7.14
N ALA A 7 -5.66 -14.67 -7.49
CA ALA A 7 -6.86 -13.86 -7.40
C ALA A 7 -7.08 -13.39 -5.94
N PRO A 8 -7.58 -12.16 -5.70
CA PRO A 8 -7.79 -11.64 -4.35
C PRO A 8 -8.59 -12.58 -3.45
N THR A 9 -9.67 -13.17 -3.98
CA THR A 9 -10.52 -14.12 -3.26
C THR A 9 -9.76 -15.38 -2.83
N ALA A 10 -8.94 -15.94 -3.72
CA ALA A 10 -8.12 -17.12 -3.43
C ALA A 10 -7.06 -16.82 -2.36
N PHE A 11 -6.43 -15.64 -2.42
CA PHE A 11 -5.49 -15.20 -1.40
C PHE A 11 -6.17 -15.08 -0.03
N TYR A 12 -7.28 -14.34 0.08
CA TYR A 12 -7.94 -14.14 1.37
C TYR A 12 -8.51 -15.45 1.95
N ALA A 13 -8.99 -16.36 1.10
CA ALA A 13 -9.44 -17.68 1.54
C ALA A 13 -8.29 -18.48 2.19
N ALA A 14 -7.08 -18.45 1.61
CA ALA A 14 -5.91 -19.13 2.15
C ALA A 14 -5.27 -18.39 3.35
N TRP A 15 -5.34 -17.06 3.34
CA TRP A 15 -4.72 -16.21 4.37
C TRP A 15 -5.54 -16.15 5.66
N THR A 16 -6.87 -16.19 5.59
CA THR A 16 -7.75 -16.07 6.78
C THR A 16 -7.46 -17.15 7.84
N PRO A 17 -7.30 -18.44 7.51
CA PRO A 17 -6.90 -19.45 8.48
C PRO A 17 -5.54 -19.16 9.12
N ALA A 18 -4.56 -18.70 8.34
CA ALA A 18 -3.25 -18.33 8.85
C ALA A 18 -3.33 -17.13 9.80
N LEU A 19 -4.17 -16.14 9.49
CA LEU A 19 -4.44 -15.01 10.38
C LEU A 19 -5.05 -15.47 11.71
N MET A 20 -6.08 -16.33 11.65
CA MET A 20 -6.74 -16.88 12.84
C MET A 20 -5.75 -17.66 13.71
N LEU A 21 -4.97 -18.57 13.11
CA LEU A 21 -3.97 -19.38 13.81
C LEU A 21 -2.86 -18.53 14.41
N SER A 22 -2.36 -17.54 13.68
CA SER A 22 -1.30 -16.65 14.17
C SER A 22 -1.77 -15.70 15.26
N SER A 23 -3.05 -15.32 15.30
CA SER A 23 -3.61 -14.46 16.34
C SER A 23 -3.64 -15.14 17.73
N ALA A 24 -3.65 -16.47 17.76
CA ALA A 24 -3.57 -17.26 18.98
C ALA A 24 -2.15 -17.35 19.55
N ALA A 25 -1.13 -17.11 18.72
CA ALA A 25 0.23 -16.91 19.22
C ALA A 25 0.26 -15.51 19.86
N GLY A 26 0.32 -15.45 21.19
CA GLY A 26 0.14 -14.23 21.98
C GLY A 26 1.08 -13.06 21.63
N ARG A 27 0.94 -11.96 22.37
CA ARG A 27 1.82 -10.78 22.26
C ARG A 27 3.29 -11.18 22.42
N ALA A 28 4.18 -10.37 21.85
CA ALA A 28 5.63 -10.58 21.89
C ALA A 28 6.09 -11.05 23.27
N SER A 29 6.72 -12.24 23.31
CA SER A 29 7.36 -12.77 24.50
C SER A 29 8.50 -11.83 24.93
N PRO A 30 8.85 -11.74 26.23
CA PRO A 30 10.00 -10.96 26.74
C PRO A 30 11.36 -11.29 26.09
N SER A 31 11.41 -12.28 25.19
CA SER A 31 12.56 -12.72 24.41
C SER A 31 12.75 -11.97 23.08
N ASP A 32 11.97 -10.93 22.79
CA ASP A 32 12.24 -10.08 21.62
C ASP A 32 13.61 -9.41 21.80
N ILE A 33 14.47 -9.50 20.78
CA ILE A 33 15.70 -8.72 20.75
C ILE A 33 15.29 -7.27 20.57
N VAL A 34 15.30 -6.54 21.68
CA VAL A 34 14.98 -5.12 21.75
C VAL A 34 16.29 -4.34 21.78
N ILE A 35 16.40 -3.31 20.95
CA ILE A 35 17.44 -2.29 21.09
C ILE A 35 16.84 -1.12 21.86
N ALA A 36 17.31 -0.89 23.09
CA ALA A 36 16.95 0.30 23.85
C ALA A 36 17.76 1.50 23.35
N ALA A 37 17.11 2.45 22.69
CA ALA A 37 17.76 3.66 22.18
C ALA A 37 16.82 4.86 22.26
N GLY A 38 17.32 5.99 22.81
CA GLY A 38 16.54 7.23 22.94
C GLY A 38 15.33 7.12 23.87
N GLY A 39 15.38 6.21 24.86
CA GLY A 39 14.24 5.94 25.77
C GLY A 39 13.14 5.07 25.15
N PHE A 40 13.38 4.49 23.96
CA PHE A 40 12.44 3.61 23.28
C PHE A 40 13.04 2.23 23.08
N ASP A 41 12.21 1.23 23.31
CA ASP A 41 12.50 -0.17 23.07
C ASP A 41 12.13 -0.53 21.63
N TRP A 42 13.13 -0.72 20.77
CA TRP A 42 12.92 -1.04 19.36
C TRP A 42 12.85 -2.56 19.14
N PRO A 43 11.70 -3.15 18.74
CA PRO A 43 11.57 -4.58 18.51
C PRO A 43 12.11 -4.92 17.10
N VAL A 44 13.44 -4.86 16.95
CA VAL A 44 14.12 -4.86 15.64
C VAL A 44 13.79 -6.10 14.82
N VAL A 45 13.72 -7.27 15.46
CA VAL A 45 13.40 -8.54 14.78
C VAL A 45 11.97 -8.52 14.24
N THR A 46 11.02 -8.05 15.03
CA THR A 46 9.61 -7.94 14.65
C THR A 46 9.40 -6.93 13.53
N LEU A 47 10.12 -5.80 13.56
CA LEU A 47 10.15 -4.81 12.47
C LEU A 47 10.71 -5.41 11.18
N ALA A 48 11.83 -6.15 11.26
CA ALA A 48 12.43 -6.80 10.10
C ALA A 48 11.49 -7.86 9.49
N ILE A 49 10.84 -8.66 10.32
CA ILE A 49 9.88 -9.68 9.89
C ILE A 49 8.65 -9.05 9.23
N ALA A 50 8.12 -7.97 9.79
CA ALA A 50 7.03 -7.21 9.16
C ALA A 50 7.43 -6.69 7.77
N ALA A 51 8.64 -6.12 7.66
CA ALA A 51 9.17 -5.65 6.38
C ALA A 51 9.30 -6.80 5.35
N ILE A 52 9.81 -7.96 5.78
CA ILE A 52 9.89 -9.16 4.94
C ILE A 52 8.49 -9.59 4.48
N GLY A 53 7.49 -9.56 5.37
CA GLY A 53 6.09 -9.87 5.02
C GLY A 53 5.53 -8.97 3.92
N VAL A 54 5.73 -7.65 4.04
CA VAL A 54 5.30 -6.68 3.00
C VAL A 54 5.98 -6.94 1.66
N LEU A 55 7.29 -7.23 1.67
CA LEU A 55 8.05 -7.52 0.45
C LEU A 55 7.65 -8.85 -0.18
N ALA A 56 7.41 -9.88 0.64
CA ALA A 56 6.97 -11.21 0.21
C ALA A 56 5.60 -11.21 -0.45
N ALA A 57 4.74 -10.23 -0.15
CA ALA A 57 3.42 -10.11 -0.79
C ALA A 57 3.50 -9.77 -2.29
N ARG A 58 4.58 -9.12 -2.73
CA ARG A 58 4.72 -8.62 -4.11
C ARG A 58 4.75 -9.68 -5.22
N PRO A 59 5.49 -10.81 -5.10
CA PRO A 59 5.42 -11.86 -6.10
C PRO A 59 4.04 -12.53 -6.17
N ILE A 60 3.25 -12.45 -5.09
CA ILE A 60 1.96 -13.15 -4.91
C ILE A 60 0.79 -12.30 -5.45
N SER A 61 0.92 -10.97 -5.40
CA SER A 61 -0.13 -10.04 -5.80
C SER A 61 -0.45 -10.11 -7.30
N PRO A 62 -1.73 -9.87 -7.69
CA PRO A 62 -2.13 -9.65 -9.08
C PRO A 62 -1.22 -8.65 -9.77
N LYS A 63 -0.99 -8.82 -11.07
CA LYS A 63 -0.24 -7.87 -11.92
C LYS A 63 -1.14 -7.47 -13.08
N ARG A 64 -1.30 -6.17 -13.35
CA ARG A 64 -1.92 -5.74 -14.61
C ARG A 64 -1.02 -6.03 -15.79
N ASN A 65 -1.66 -6.04 -16.96
CA ASN A 65 -0.99 -5.90 -18.23
C ASN A 65 -1.50 -4.61 -18.91
N PRO A 66 -0.65 -3.57 -19.09
CA PRO A 66 0.76 -3.50 -18.72
C PRO A 66 0.98 -3.35 -17.20
N PRO A 67 2.14 -3.79 -16.67
CA PRO A 67 2.44 -3.74 -15.24
C PRO A 67 2.62 -2.30 -14.72
N LEU A 68 2.37 -2.09 -13.43
CA LEU A 68 2.65 -0.81 -12.77
C LEU A 68 4.10 -0.38 -12.97
N GLY A 69 4.29 0.90 -13.29
CA GLY A 69 5.61 1.51 -13.39
C GLY A 69 6.39 1.40 -12.07
N LEU A 70 7.72 1.31 -12.17
CA LEU A 70 8.63 1.12 -11.03
C LEU A 70 8.43 2.15 -9.90
N ALA A 71 8.22 3.42 -10.26
CA ALA A 71 8.01 4.50 -9.29
C ALA A 71 6.75 4.28 -8.44
N LYS A 72 5.62 3.95 -9.08
CA LYS A 72 4.36 3.68 -8.39
C LYS A 72 4.49 2.47 -7.48
N ASN A 73 5.17 1.44 -7.97
CA ASN A 73 5.51 0.24 -7.22
C ASN A 73 6.34 0.52 -5.95
N ILE A 74 7.41 1.33 -6.06
CA ILE A 74 8.22 1.73 -4.89
C ILE A 74 7.36 2.52 -3.91
N LEU A 75 6.53 3.44 -4.41
CA LEU A 75 5.64 4.24 -3.56
C LEU A 75 4.67 3.35 -2.76
N VAL A 76 4.01 2.37 -3.39
CA VAL A 76 3.12 1.43 -2.68
C VAL A 76 3.89 0.68 -1.60
N THR A 77 5.07 0.15 -1.94
CA THR A 77 5.90 -0.60 -1.00
C THR A 77 6.27 0.26 0.20
N LEU A 78 6.66 1.52 -0.01
CA LEU A 78 6.98 2.44 1.09
C LEU A 78 5.77 2.71 1.97
N ILE A 79 4.60 2.99 1.40
CA ILE A 79 3.37 3.23 2.18
C ILE A 79 3.02 2.00 3.03
N MET A 80 3.05 0.80 2.44
CA MET A 80 2.75 -0.45 3.16
C MET A 80 3.79 -0.75 4.24
N LEU A 81 5.07 -0.52 3.97
CA LEU A 81 6.13 -0.66 4.98
C LEU A 81 5.92 0.32 6.13
N THR A 82 5.68 1.60 5.86
CA THR A 82 5.43 2.59 6.91
C THR A 82 4.23 2.20 7.76
N ALA A 83 3.12 1.79 7.15
CA ALA A 83 1.94 1.34 7.87
C ALA A 83 2.23 0.10 8.75
N ALA A 84 2.91 -0.92 8.21
CA ALA A 84 3.27 -2.12 8.95
C ALA A 84 4.20 -1.82 10.13
N LEU A 85 5.25 -1.03 9.90
CA LEU A 85 6.25 -0.71 10.92
C LEU A 85 5.66 0.14 12.04
N LEU A 86 4.86 1.17 11.71
CA LEU A 86 4.16 1.96 12.73
C LEU A 86 3.20 1.10 13.55
N TRP A 87 2.45 0.21 12.90
CA TRP A 87 1.58 -0.73 13.59
C TRP A 87 2.34 -1.67 14.54
N VAL A 88 3.50 -2.18 14.14
CA VAL A 88 4.36 -3.02 15.01
C VAL A 88 4.85 -2.23 16.22
N LEU A 89 5.28 -0.98 16.03
CA LEU A 89 5.78 -0.12 17.11
C LEU A 89 4.69 0.18 18.15
N ASP A 90 3.45 0.38 17.68
CA ASP A 90 2.30 0.69 18.52
C ASP A 90 1.75 -0.55 19.24
N THR A 91 1.51 -1.64 18.50
CA THR A 91 0.74 -2.78 19.02
C THR A 91 1.59 -3.90 19.61
N ARG A 92 2.90 -3.90 19.37
CA ARG A 92 3.87 -4.88 19.90
C ARG A 92 3.44 -6.35 19.64
N PRO A 93 3.12 -6.71 18.38
CA PRO A 93 2.64 -8.04 18.03
C PRO A 93 3.75 -9.08 18.15
N GLY A 94 3.38 -10.36 18.34
CA GLY A 94 4.33 -11.46 18.21
C GLY A 94 4.81 -11.63 16.75
N LEU A 95 6.00 -12.20 16.56
CA LEU A 95 6.66 -12.35 15.26
C LEU A 95 5.78 -12.98 14.17
N LEU A 96 5.13 -14.11 14.48
CA LEU A 96 4.32 -14.83 13.51
C LEU A 96 3.09 -14.02 13.09
N PHE A 97 2.41 -13.39 14.05
CA PHE A 97 1.26 -12.54 13.78
C PHE A 97 1.67 -11.32 12.96
N ALA A 98 2.78 -10.67 13.32
CA ALA A 98 3.33 -9.54 12.58
C ALA A 98 3.62 -9.90 11.11
N PHE A 99 4.21 -11.06 10.87
CA PHE A 99 4.50 -11.56 9.53
C PHE A 99 3.22 -11.76 8.70
N VAL A 100 2.25 -12.51 9.25
CA VAL A 100 1.00 -12.84 8.54
C VAL A 100 0.19 -11.60 8.23
N VAL A 101 0.05 -10.68 9.19
CA VAL A 101 -0.65 -9.40 8.98
C VAL A 101 0.06 -8.57 7.92
N SER A 102 1.40 -8.50 7.95
CA SER A 102 2.18 -7.70 6.99
C SER A 102 2.10 -8.25 5.56
N ILE A 103 2.02 -9.58 5.39
CA ILE A 103 1.75 -10.18 4.07
C ILE A 103 0.37 -9.77 3.57
N GLY A 104 -0.65 -9.88 4.42
CA GLY A 104 -2.03 -9.48 4.09
C GLY A 104 -2.09 -8.02 3.66
N LEU A 105 -1.50 -7.13 4.47
CA LEU A 105 -1.43 -5.70 4.21
C LEU A 105 -0.72 -5.39 2.88
N GLY A 106 0.47 -5.98 2.66
CA GLY A 106 1.21 -5.81 1.41
C GLY A 106 0.39 -6.28 0.20
N PHE A 107 -0.25 -7.44 0.30
CA PHE A 107 -1.07 -7.99 -0.77
C PHE A 107 -2.26 -7.07 -1.08
N SER A 108 -2.96 -6.57 -0.06
CA SER A 108 -4.07 -5.63 -0.20
C SER A 108 -3.61 -4.33 -0.89
N GLY A 109 -2.47 -3.77 -0.49
CA GLY A 109 -1.92 -2.56 -1.08
C GLY A 109 -1.57 -2.71 -2.57
N TYR A 110 -0.86 -3.78 -2.94
CA TYR A 110 -0.55 -4.06 -4.34
C TYR A 110 -1.81 -4.37 -5.15
N SER A 111 -2.73 -5.17 -4.61
CA SER A 111 -3.98 -5.51 -5.29
C SER A 111 -4.85 -4.28 -5.54
N LEU A 112 -4.97 -3.39 -4.56
CA LEU A 112 -5.76 -2.17 -4.68
C LEU A 112 -5.21 -1.27 -5.79
N ILE A 113 -3.89 -1.08 -5.83
CA ILE A 113 -3.28 -0.17 -6.79
C ILE A 113 -3.18 -0.78 -8.19
N GLU A 114 -3.04 -2.10 -8.29
CA GLU A 114 -3.12 -2.80 -9.57
C GLU A 114 -4.55 -2.80 -10.11
N LEU A 115 -5.57 -3.08 -9.31
CA LEU A 115 -6.94 -3.22 -9.79
C LEU A 115 -7.67 -1.87 -9.93
N LEU A 116 -7.50 -0.96 -8.96
CA LEU A 116 -8.24 0.32 -8.89
C LEU A 116 -7.35 1.55 -9.07
N GLY A 117 -6.05 1.38 -9.33
CA GLY A 117 -5.11 2.51 -9.31
C GLY A 117 -5.33 3.57 -10.38
N GLU A 118 -6.00 3.26 -11.49
CA GLU A 118 -6.39 4.24 -12.50
C GLU A 118 -7.65 5.01 -12.09
N GLU A 119 -8.64 4.33 -11.51
CA GLU A 119 -9.86 4.94 -10.99
C GLU A 119 -9.54 5.91 -9.85
N ILE A 120 -8.68 5.48 -8.91
CA ILE A 120 -8.16 6.32 -7.83
C ILE A 120 -7.38 7.50 -8.41
N GLY A 121 -6.52 7.26 -9.40
CA GLY A 121 -5.75 8.33 -10.06
C GLY A 121 -6.64 9.35 -10.75
N ALA A 122 -7.69 8.91 -11.45
CA ALA A 122 -8.68 9.76 -12.09
C ALA A 122 -9.50 10.54 -11.06
N TYR A 123 -9.89 9.91 -9.96
CA TYR A 123 -10.58 10.57 -8.86
C TYR A 123 -9.71 11.65 -8.21
N ILE A 124 -8.45 11.35 -7.91
CA ILE A 124 -7.50 12.32 -7.33
C ILE A 124 -7.27 13.49 -8.30
N LYS A 125 -7.04 13.21 -9.60
CA LYS A 125 -6.90 14.26 -10.61
C LYS A 125 -8.15 15.13 -10.71
N ARG A 126 -9.34 14.53 -10.59
CA ARG A 126 -10.61 15.26 -10.57
C ARG A 126 -10.77 16.08 -9.30
N ALA A 127 -10.43 15.55 -8.14
CA ALA A 127 -10.51 16.25 -6.86
C ALA A 127 -9.52 17.42 -6.80
N ILE A 128 -8.28 17.21 -7.27
CA ILE A 128 -7.25 18.25 -7.34
C ILE A 128 -7.56 19.26 -8.45
N GLY A 129 -8.02 18.81 -9.62
CA GLY A 129 -8.42 19.69 -10.72
C GLY A 129 -9.73 20.45 -10.47
N ALA A 130 -10.56 19.98 -9.54
CA ALA A 130 -11.75 20.66 -9.06
C ALA A 130 -11.48 21.58 -7.86
N LEU A 131 -10.26 21.65 -7.35
CA LEU A 131 -9.87 22.76 -6.48
C LEU A 131 -9.80 24.01 -7.36
N PRO A 132 -10.69 25.00 -7.19
CA PRO A 132 -10.50 26.28 -7.84
C PRO A 132 -9.20 26.86 -7.29
N LEU A 133 -8.13 26.84 -8.08
CA LEU A 133 -6.95 27.65 -7.79
C LEU A 133 -7.44 29.09 -7.72
N PRO A 134 -7.39 29.77 -6.55
CA PRO A 134 -7.74 31.17 -6.46
C PRO A 134 -6.76 31.94 -7.36
N GLY A 135 -7.20 32.33 -8.55
CA GLY A 135 -6.40 33.12 -9.49
C GLY A 135 -6.25 32.60 -10.92
N LEU A 136 -6.65 31.36 -11.26
CA LEU A 136 -6.69 30.93 -12.68
C LEU A 136 -8.12 30.93 -13.20
N LYS A 137 -8.48 32.01 -13.92
CA LYS A 137 -9.74 32.10 -14.67
C LYS A 137 -9.79 30.98 -15.71
N ALA A 138 -10.66 30.01 -15.48
CA ALA A 138 -11.14 29.11 -16.51
C ALA A 138 -11.91 29.92 -17.57
N GLY A 139 -11.61 29.66 -18.84
CA GLY A 139 -12.45 30.07 -19.96
C GLY A 139 -12.44 31.57 -20.27
N GLN A 140 -11.49 32.00 -21.12
CA GLN A 140 -11.89 32.91 -22.19
C GLN A 140 -12.57 32.07 -23.27
N THR A 141 -13.87 31.88 -23.13
CA THR A 141 -14.75 31.43 -24.21
C THR A 141 -15.24 32.66 -24.99
N THR A 142 -14.74 32.80 -26.23
CA THR A 142 -15.40 33.18 -27.52
C THR A 142 -16.44 34.32 -27.59
N PRO A 143 -16.56 35.10 -28.69
CA PRO A 143 -16.99 34.62 -30.03
C PRO A 143 -16.15 35.14 -31.23
N PRO A 144 -16.37 34.59 -32.45
CA PRO A 144 -15.86 35.15 -33.71
C PRO A 144 -16.73 36.33 -34.15
N ASP A 145 -16.14 37.33 -34.82
CA ASP A 145 -16.70 38.14 -35.92
C ASP A 145 -15.89 39.43 -36.08
N GLU A 146 -15.26 39.60 -37.23
CA GLU A 146 -15.43 40.81 -38.07
C GLU A 146 -14.83 40.55 -39.45
N ASP A 147 -15.73 40.31 -40.41
CA ASP A 147 -15.52 40.69 -41.80
C ASP A 147 -15.04 42.14 -41.87
N GLN A 148 -13.83 42.37 -42.36
CA GLN A 148 -13.48 43.61 -43.07
C GLN A 148 -12.88 43.25 -44.42
N SER A 149 -13.78 42.98 -45.36
CA SER A 149 -13.56 43.25 -46.76
C SER A 149 -13.67 44.75 -46.99
N ALA A 150 -12.56 45.43 -47.29
CA ALA A 150 -12.49 46.63 -48.13
C ALA A 150 -11.03 46.93 -48.48
#